data_AF-A0A7Y3BDL4-F1
#
_entry.id   AF-A0A7Y3BDL4-F1
#
_cell.length_a   1.000
_cell.length_b   1.000
_cell.length_c   1.000
_cell.angle_alpha   90.00
_cell.angle_beta   90.00
_cell.angle_gamma   90.00
#
_symmetry.space_group_name_H-M   'P 1'
#
loop_
_entity.id
_entity.type
_entity.pdbx_description
1 polymer ?
#
loop_
_entity_poly.entity_id
_entity_poly.type
_entity_poly.pdbx_seq_one_letter_code
_entity_poly.pdbx_strand_id
1 'polypeptide(L)'
;MPKDLKSPNQPLYAALAFVIATLLTALPILIHLHLPLVDLPNHIARHYISTAPSEPLSTYYTYDLKLVPNAAADLAWIAFGGDMDPTRFSQLTMAFYCASFIGATMLLSRQVHGRWSPWPAAAGLLVY
;
A
#
# COMPACT_ATOMS: atom_id res chain seq x y z
N MET A 1 -21.23 -18.09 32.79
CA MET A 1 -20.44 -17.61 31.65
C MET A 1 -21.09 -16.33 31.16
N PRO A 2 -20.47 -15.13 31.28
CA PRO A 2 -21.16 -13.90 30.90
C PRO A 2 -21.34 -13.91 29.38
N LYS A 3 -22.57 -13.68 28.92
CA LYS A 3 -22.85 -13.44 27.50
C LYS A 3 -22.07 -12.20 27.09
N ASP A 4 -21.19 -12.36 26.10
CA ASP A 4 -20.45 -11.29 25.44
C ASP A 4 -21.45 -10.20 25.01
N LEU A 5 -21.51 -9.09 25.76
CA LEU A 5 -22.32 -7.92 25.44
C LEU A 5 -21.66 -7.22 24.25
N LYS A 6 -21.91 -7.74 23.04
CA LYS A 6 -21.51 -7.12 21.79
C LYS A 6 -22.24 -5.78 21.68
N SER A 7 -21.50 -4.67 21.72
CA SER A 7 -22.15 -3.38 21.46
C SER A 7 -22.62 -3.37 20.00
N PRO A 8 -23.86 -2.95 19.72
CA PRO A 8 -24.42 -2.99 18.36
C PRO A 8 -23.60 -2.13 17.37
N ASN A 9 -22.81 -1.19 17.89
CA ASN A 9 -22.05 -0.23 17.10
C ASN A 9 -20.57 -0.63 16.87
N GLN A 10 -20.11 -1.80 17.34
CA GLN A 10 -18.73 -2.26 17.15
C GLN A 10 -18.27 -2.23 15.67
N PRO A 11 -19.08 -2.70 14.69
CA PRO A 11 -18.68 -2.65 13.28
C PRO A 11 -18.54 -1.23 12.75
N LEU A 12 -19.42 -0.32 13.19
CA LEU A 12 -19.38 1.09 12.79
C LEU A 12 -18.11 1.77 13.32
N TYR A 13 -17.76 1.56 14.58
CA TYR A 13 -16.53 2.13 15.14
C TYR A 13 -15.27 1.57 14.48
N ALA A 14 -15.27 0.27 14.14
CA ALA A 14 -14.17 -0.33 13.38
C ALA A 14 -14.08 0.30 11.96
N ALA A 15 -15.19 0.47 11.26
CA ALA A 15 -15.20 1.11 9.94
C ALA A 15 -14.71 2.57 9.99
N LEU A 16 -15.17 3.35 10.97
CA LEU A 16 -14.71 4.73 11.17
C LEU A 16 -13.21 4.78 11.49
N ALA A 17 -12.73 3.90 12.37
CA ALA A 17 -11.31 3.81 12.70
C ALA A 17 -10.46 3.45 11.47
N PHE A 18 -10.92 2.51 10.64
CA PHE A 18 -10.28 2.16 9.38
C PHE A 18 -10.17 3.37 8.43
N VAL A 19 -11.28 4.08 8.21
CA VAL A 19 -11.32 5.24 7.31
C VAL A 19 -10.40 6.35 7.83
N ILE A 20 -10.48 6.68 9.12
CA ILE A 20 -9.66 7.74 9.72
C ILE A 20 -8.17 7.37 9.65
N ALA A 21 -7.80 6.15 10.06
CA ALA A 21 -6.40 5.71 10.02
C ALA A 21 -5.85 5.67 8.59
N THR A 22 -6.64 5.19 7.63
CA THR A 22 -6.26 5.17 6.21
C THR A 22 -6.08 6.58 5.66
N LEU A 23 -6.98 7.51 5.97
CA LEU A 23 -6.85 8.90 5.51
C LEU A 23 -5.62 9.57 6.14
N LEU A 24 -5.43 9.44 7.45
CA LEU A 24 -4.28 10.04 8.14
C LEU A 24 -2.92 9.50 7.63
N THR A 25 -2.89 8.23 7.22
CA THR A 25 -1.66 7.60 6.69
C THR A 25 -1.47 7.83 5.21
N ALA A 26 -2.50 7.65 4.37
CA ALA A 26 -2.37 7.75 2.92
C ALA A 26 -2.39 9.20 2.41
N LEU A 27 -3.00 10.15 3.12
CA LEU A 27 -3.09 11.54 2.65
C LEU A 27 -1.71 12.19 2.45
N PRO A 28 -0.73 12.08 3.38
CA PRO A 28 0.64 12.55 3.16
C PRO A 28 1.29 12.00 1.88
N ILE A 29 1.03 10.73 1.54
CA ILE A 29 1.50 10.12 0.29
C ILE A 29 0.82 10.76 -0.91
N LEU A 30 -0.50 10.93 -0.86
CA LEU A 30 -1.27 11.40 -2.01
C LEU A 30 -1.01 12.88 -2.36
N ILE A 31 -0.61 13.69 -1.37
CA ILE A 31 -0.29 15.11 -1.59
C ILE A 31 1.19 15.35 -1.97
N HIS A 32 2.09 14.37 -1.77
CA HIS A 32 3.50 14.48 -2.15
C HIS A 32 3.87 13.43 -3.20
N LEU A 33 4.23 13.89 -4.40
CA LEU A 33 4.60 12.98 -5.49
C LEU A 33 5.94 12.26 -5.25
N HIS A 34 6.89 12.92 -4.58
CA HIS A 34 8.19 12.36 -4.26
C HIS A 34 8.22 11.93 -2.79
N LEU A 35 8.12 10.62 -2.56
CA LEU A 35 8.16 10.04 -1.22
C LEU A 35 9.62 9.80 -0.79
N PRO A 36 9.98 10.06 0.49
CA PRO A 36 11.33 9.87 1.00
C PRO A 36 11.62 8.38 1.31
N LEU A 37 11.32 7.48 0.38
CA LEU A 37 11.57 6.04 0.47
C LEU A 37 12.84 5.70 -0.30
N VAL A 38 13.84 5.13 0.38
CA VAL A 38 15.20 4.91 -0.15
C VAL A 38 15.20 4.15 -1.49
N ASP A 39 14.36 3.13 -1.64
CA ASP A 39 14.34 2.27 -2.82
C ASP A 39 13.29 2.68 -3.87
N LEU A 40 12.35 3.57 -3.54
CA LEU A 40 11.27 3.96 -4.44
C LEU A 40 11.77 4.60 -5.75
N PRO A 41 12.77 5.50 -5.75
CA PRO A 41 13.36 6.02 -6.99
C PRO A 41 13.89 4.92 -7.92
N ASN A 42 14.44 3.83 -7.37
CA ASN A 42 14.92 2.71 -8.17
C ASN A 42 13.77 1.95 -8.85
N HIS A 43 12.65 1.74 -8.14
CA HIS A 43 11.45 1.16 -8.75
C HIS A 43 10.90 2.04 -9.89
N ILE A 44 10.75 3.34 -9.64
CA ILE A 44 10.25 4.31 -10.64
C ILE A 44 11.15 4.29 -11.89
N ALA A 45 12.46 4.31 -11.71
CA ALA A 45 13.41 4.26 -12.83
C ALA A 45 13.29 2.96 -13.64
N ARG A 46 13.15 1.81 -12.97
CA ARG A 46 12.95 0.52 -13.67
C ARG A 46 11.63 0.47 -14.43
N HIS A 47 10.55 0.98 -13.85
CA HIS A 47 9.24 1.08 -14.49
C HIS A 47 9.31 1.99 -15.73
N TYR A 48 10.00 3.13 -15.64
CA TYR A 48 10.24 4.01 -16.78
C TYR A 48 11.04 3.34 -17.90
N ILE A 49 12.15 2.66 -17.57
CA ILE A 49 12.96 1.93 -18.56
C ILE A 49 12.13 0.82 -19.23
N SER A 50 11.23 0.18 -18.48
CA SER A 50 10.38 -0.90 -19.03
C SER A 50 9.38 -0.42 -20.09
N THR A 51 8.97 0.86 -20.07
CA THR A 51 8.03 1.43 -21.04
C THR A 51 8.69 2.22 -22.16
N ALA A 52 9.98 2.55 -22.03
CA ALA A 52 10.74 3.33 -23.01
C ALA A 52 12.03 2.63 -23.49
N PRO A 53 11.95 1.41 -24.07
CA PRO A 53 13.12 0.61 -24.42
C PRO A 53 13.99 1.19 -25.55
N SER A 54 13.53 2.21 -26.28
CA SER A 54 14.27 2.87 -27.37
C SER A 54 14.98 4.17 -26.96
N GLU A 55 14.91 4.57 -25.69
CA GLU A 55 15.58 5.76 -25.14
C GLU A 55 17.10 5.54 -25.01
N PRO A 56 17.93 6.60 -24.95
CA PRO A 56 19.37 6.49 -24.73
C PRO A 56 19.77 5.60 -23.53
N LEU A 57 18.89 5.50 -22.52
CA LEU A 57 19.09 4.65 -21.35
C LEU A 57 19.19 3.15 -21.68
N SER A 58 18.54 2.65 -22.73
CA SER A 58 18.57 1.22 -23.07
C SER A 58 19.93 0.73 -23.54
N THR A 59 20.84 1.65 -23.88
CA THR A 59 22.26 1.34 -24.16
C THR A 59 23.01 0.95 -22.89
N TYR A 60 22.59 1.47 -21.73
CA TYR A 60 23.31 1.31 -20.46
C TYR A 60 22.57 0.42 -19.46
N TYR A 61 21.26 0.25 -19.62
CA TYR A 61 20.41 -0.47 -18.68
C TYR A 61 19.58 -1.54 -19.37
N THR A 62 19.58 -2.74 -18.79
CA THR A 62 18.68 -3.83 -19.17
C THR A 62 17.63 -4.01 -18.09
N TYR A 63 16.36 -4.03 -18.49
CA TYR A 63 15.27 -4.38 -17.58
C TYR A 63 15.24 -5.91 -17.39
N ASP A 64 15.56 -6.36 -16.18
CA ASP A 64 15.57 -7.77 -15.78
C ASP A 64 14.72 -7.97 -14.53
N LEU A 65 13.54 -8.57 -14.69
CA LEU A 65 12.64 -8.86 -13.58
C LEU A 65 13.11 -10.12 -12.83
N LYS A 66 13.51 -9.94 -11.58
CA LYS A 66 13.83 -11.05 -10.66
C LYS A 66 12.78 -11.15 -9.57
N LEU A 67 12.43 -12.38 -9.20
CA LEU A 67 11.57 -12.63 -8.05
C LEU A 67 12.40 -12.46 -6.77
N VAL A 68 12.31 -11.27 -6.18
CA VAL A 68 12.97 -10.88 -4.92
C VAL A 68 11.93 -10.41 -3.90
N PRO A 69 12.23 -10.38 -2.59
CA PRO A 69 11.25 -10.02 -1.56
C PRO A 69 10.54 -8.67 -1.75
N ASN A 70 11.19 -7.70 -2.41
CA ASN A 70 10.63 -6.38 -2.72
C ASN A 70 10.02 -6.27 -4.14
N ALA A 71 9.84 -7.38 -4.87
CA ALA A 71 9.32 -7.36 -6.24
C ALA A 71 7.81 -7.07 -6.34
N ALA A 72 7.09 -6.91 -5.22
CA ALA A 72 5.63 -6.73 -5.22
C ALA A 72 5.17 -5.54 -6.06
N ALA A 73 5.86 -4.40 -5.97
CA ALA A 73 5.56 -3.22 -6.77
C ALA A 73 5.86 -3.43 -8.27
N ASP A 74 6.87 -4.22 -8.59
CA ASP A 74 7.25 -4.54 -9.97
C ASP A 74 6.24 -5.50 -10.62
N LEU A 75 5.77 -6.49 -9.86
CA LEU A 75 4.68 -7.37 -10.31
C LEU A 75 3.37 -6.62 -10.49
N ALA A 76 3.06 -5.70 -9.58
CA ALA A 76 1.90 -4.82 -9.70
C ALA A 76 2.00 -3.94 -10.96
N TRP A 77 3.18 -3.42 -11.26
CA TRP A 77 3.44 -2.64 -12.48
C TRP A 77 3.20 -3.46 -13.74
N ILE A 78 3.68 -4.70 -13.80
CA ILE A 78 3.45 -5.56 -14.96
C ILE A 78 1.96 -5.85 -15.15
N ALA A 79 1.23 -6.06 -14.05
CA ALA A 79 -0.18 -6.39 -14.10
C ALA A 79 -1.09 -5.18 -14.39
N PHE A 80 -0.74 -3.99 -13.89
CA PHE A 80 -1.65 -2.84 -13.82
C PHE A 80 -1.04 -1.50 -14.26
N GLY A 81 0.26 -1.46 -14.56
CA GLY A 81 0.99 -0.23 -14.88
C GLY A 81 0.50 0.42 -16.17
N GLY A 82 0.29 -0.38 -17.23
CA GLY A 82 -0.20 0.11 -18.52
C GLY A 82 0.57 1.33 -19.02
N ASP A 83 -0.17 2.38 -19.40
CA ASP A 83 0.37 3.66 -19.87
C ASP A 83 0.49 4.72 -18.74
N MET A 84 0.39 4.32 -17.47
CA MET A 84 0.46 5.26 -16.35
C MET A 84 1.87 5.80 -16.18
N ASP A 85 1.99 7.07 -15.76
CA ASP A 85 3.27 7.61 -15.31
C ASP A 85 3.83 6.76 -14.14
N PRO A 86 5.08 6.27 -14.23
CA PRO A 86 5.70 5.44 -13.19
C PRO A 86 5.70 6.07 -11.79
N THR A 87 5.85 7.38 -11.70
CA THR A 87 5.86 8.11 -10.43
C THR A 87 4.46 8.11 -9.82
N ARG A 88 3.43 8.39 -10.63
CA ARG A 88 2.04 8.35 -10.20
C ARG A 88 1.60 6.94 -9.82
N PHE A 89 2.01 5.93 -10.58
CA PHE A 89 1.74 4.53 -10.26
C PHE A 89 2.33 4.14 -8.90
N SER A 90 3.58 4.52 -8.67
CA SER A 90 4.28 4.25 -7.41
C SER A 90 3.58 4.92 -6.22
N GLN A 91 3.14 6.17 -6.37
CA GLN A 91 2.39 6.90 -5.35
C GLN A 91 1.05 6.20 -5.01
N LEU A 92 0.29 5.80 -6.03
CA LEU A 92 -0.98 5.09 -5.83
C LEU A 92 -0.76 3.72 -5.20
N THR A 93 0.30 3.01 -5.59
CA THR A 93 0.67 1.72 -5.01
C THR A 93 0.98 1.86 -3.52
N MET A 94 1.70 2.91 -3.12
CA MET A 94 1.98 3.16 -1.70
C MET A 94 0.72 3.53 -0.91
N ALA A 95 -0.16 4.37 -1.47
CA ALA A 95 -1.44 4.69 -0.81
C ALA A 95 -2.33 3.45 -0.64
N PHE A 96 -2.37 2.58 -1.65
CA PHE A 96 -3.06 1.29 -1.59
C PHE A 96 -2.44 0.34 -0.56
N TYR A 97 -1.12 0.30 -0.46
CA TYR A 97 -0.40 -0.46 0.57
C TYR A 97 -0.83 -0.02 1.97
N CYS A 98 -0.92 1.28 2.25
CA CYS A 98 -1.35 1.79 3.56
C CYS A 98 -2.74 1.27 3.95
N ALA A 99 -3.72 1.43 3.03
CA ALA A 99 -5.08 0.96 3.24
C ALA A 99 -5.13 -0.56 3.44
N SER A 100 -4.38 -1.30 2.62
CA SER A 100 -4.32 -2.76 2.66
C SER A 100 -3.69 -3.28 3.96
N PHE A 101 -2.62 -2.67 4.43
CA PHE A 101 -1.94 -3.04 5.67
C PHE A 101 -2.85 -2.87 6.89
N ILE A 102 -3.52 -1.72 7.00
CA ILE A 102 -4.46 -1.44 8.08
C ILE A 102 -5.65 -2.40 7.99
N GLY A 103 -6.25 -2.52 6.80
CA GLY A 103 -7.41 -3.39 6.57
C GLY A 103 -7.12 -4.86 6.88
N ALA A 104 -5.98 -5.38 6.42
CA ALA A 104 -5.55 -6.75 6.69
C ALA A 104 -5.34 -6.99 8.19
N THR A 105 -4.73 -6.04 8.91
CA THR A 105 -4.54 -6.15 10.37
C THR A 105 -5.88 -6.17 11.11
N MET A 106 -6.84 -5.35 10.69
CA MET A 106 -8.19 -5.32 11.26
C MET A 106 -8.97 -6.62 10.97
N LEU A 107 -8.87 -7.15 9.75
CA LEU A 107 -9.46 -8.43 9.38
C LEU A 107 -8.85 -9.59 10.16
N LEU A 108 -7.53 -9.60 10.32
CA LEU A 108 -6.82 -10.59 11.12
C LEU A 108 -7.28 -10.55 12.59
N SER A 109 -7.33 -9.36 13.18
CA SER A 109 -7.85 -9.18 14.54
C SER A 109 -9.30 -9.66 14.67
N ARG A 110 -10.14 -9.40 13.66
CA ARG A 110 -11.54 -9.86 13.63
C ARG A 110 -11.63 -11.38 13.60
N GLN A 111 -10.72 -12.02 12.87
CA GLN A 111 -10.66 -13.48 12.75
C GLN A 111 -10.17 -14.13 14.04
N VAL A 112 -9.13 -13.58 14.67
CA VAL A 112 -8.56 -14.11 15.92
C VAL A 112 -9.50 -13.92 17.12
N HIS A 113 -10.15 -12.75 17.23
CA HIS A 113 -10.95 -12.41 18.42
C HIS A 113 -12.46 -12.59 18.25
N GLY A 114 -12.94 -12.97 17.06
CA GLY A 114 -14.37 -13.19 16.82
C GLY A 114 -15.26 -11.93 16.85
N ARG A 115 -14.66 -10.73 16.95
CA ARG A 115 -15.37 -9.44 17.07
C ARG A 115 -14.65 -8.31 16.36
N TRP A 116 -15.41 -7.31 15.92
CA TRP A 116 -14.84 -6.08 15.38
C TRP A 116 -14.33 -5.19 16.51
N SER A 117 -13.19 -4.56 16.29
CA SER A 117 -12.57 -3.62 17.23
C SER A 117 -11.94 -2.47 16.44
N PRO A 118 -12.02 -1.22 16.91
CA PRO A 118 -11.30 -0.10 16.30
C PRO A 118 -9.79 -0.16 16.59
N TRP A 119 -9.38 -0.83 17.67
CA TRP A 119 -8.00 -0.86 18.14
C TRP A 119 -6.95 -1.25 17.09
N PRO A 120 -7.15 -2.28 16.24
CA PRO A 120 -6.16 -2.69 15.27
C PRO A 120 -5.90 -1.65 14.17
N ALA A 121 -6.75 -0.62 14.03
CA ALA A 121 -6.48 0.51 13.13
C ALA A 121 -5.24 1.32 13.55
N ALA A 122 -4.81 1.21 14.81
CA ALA A 122 -3.55 1.80 15.30
C ALA A 122 -2.31 1.26 14.57
N ALA A 123 -2.42 0.14 13.84
CA ALA A 123 -1.39 -0.32 12.90
C ALA A 123 -0.98 0.75 11.89
N GLY A 124 -1.83 1.75 11.61
CA GLY A 124 -1.47 2.90 10.79
C GLY A 124 -0.19 3.63 11.26
N LEU A 125 0.14 3.56 12.55
CA LEU A 125 1.38 4.14 13.10
C LEU A 125 2.65 3.40 12.67
N LEU A 126 2.53 2.21 12.08
CA LEU A 126 3.64 1.36 11.64
C LEU A 126 3.75 1.25 10.11
N VAL A 127 3.01 2.10 9.39
CA VAL A 127 3.00 2.10 7.92
C VAL A 127 4.31 2.61 7.32
N TYR A 128 4.98 3.55 8.01
CA TYR A 128 6.24 4.17 7.66
C TYR A 128 7.34 3.75 8.63
#